data_AF-A0A929IVM3-F1
#
_entry.id   AF-A0A929IVM3-F1
#
_cell.length_a   1.000
_cell.length_b   1.000
_cell.length_c   1.000
_cell.angle_alpha   90.00
_cell.angle_beta   90.00
_cell.angle_gamma   90.00
#
_symmetry.space_group_name_H-M   'P 1'
#
loop_
_entity.id
_entity.type
_entity.pdbx_description
1 polymer ?
#
loop_
_entity_poly.entity_id
_entity_poly.type
_entity_poly.pdbx_seq_one_letter_code
_entity_poly.pdbx_strand_id
1 'polypeptide(L)'
;MLTGQREKTAAIASNDSTIRWSPDGSRIAYATPAGELALYDFASRQVRLLGSGLYPAWSPDGQSLAFATEYEIRITDLSNPREMTVYRQPPDDPFLGAYLGWSPDGRYISFNSSTGQFPNYRACRLIDLRDKSVKTIFRGTGYCGPWLPNLK
;
A
#
# COMPACT_ATOMS: atom_id res chain seq x y z
N MET A 1 6.59 37.17 20.61
CA MET A 1 7.20 35.93 20.06
C MET A 1 6.25 34.80 20.37
N LEU A 2 5.53 34.28 19.37
CA LEU A 2 4.52 33.23 19.55
C LEU A 2 5.23 31.87 19.59
N THR A 3 5.17 31.21 20.74
CA THR A 3 5.62 29.84 20.98
C THR A 3 4.73 28.86 20.21
N GLY A 4 5.26 28.28 19.14
CA GLY A 4 4.58 27.24 18.36
C GLY A 4 4.38 25.97 19.20
N GLN A 5 3.14 25.71 19.56
CA GLN A 5 2.72 24.50 20.25
C GLN A 5 2.83 23.33 19.26
N ARG A 6 3.79 22.41 19.49
CA ARG A 6 3.79 21.12 18.78
C ARG A 6 2.64 20.30 19.33
N GLU A 7 1.57 20.16 18.56
CA GLU A 7 0.52 19.21 18.88
C GLU A 7 1.12 17.81 18.85
N LYS A 8 1.10 17.13 20.01
CA LYS A 8 1.45 15.72 20.11
C LYS A 8 0.35 14.93 19.39
N THR A 9 0.61 14.50 18.16
CA THR A 9 -0.19 13.46 17.52
C THR A 9 -0.18 12.23 18.42
N ALA A 10 -1.36 11.81 18.86
CA ALA A 10 -1.55 10.61 19.65
C ALA A 10 -0.89 9.43 18.93
N ALA A 11 0.07 8.78 19.60
CA ALA A 11 0.64 7.53 19.13
C ALA A 11 -0.47 6.48 19.15
N ILE A 12 -1.06 6.20 17.99
CA ILE A 12 -1.85 5.00 17.79
C ILE A 12 -0.84 3.87 17.61
N ALA A 13 -0.56 3.15 18.69
CA ALA A 13 0.27 1.95 18.62
C ALA A 13 -0.47 0.88 17.81
N SER A 14 0.02 0.56 16.62
CA SER A 14 -0.26 -0.71 15.96
C SER A 14 1.03 -1.24 15.32
N ASN A 15 1.37 -2.47 15.69
CA ASN A 15 2.67 -3.11 15.41
C ASN A 15 2.85 -3.62 13.97
N ASP A 16 2.06 -3.16 13.00
CA ASP A 16 2.32 -3.40 11.57
C ASP A 16 1.70 -2.24 10.79
N SER A 17 2.55 -1.36 10.27
CA SER A 17 2.19 -0.05 9.74
C SER A 17 1.16 -0.13 8.59
N THR A 18 -0.12 -0.01 8.91
CA THR A 18 -1.23 0.14 7.94
C THR A 18 -1.46 1.59 7.51
N ILE A 19 -0.76 2.55 8.12
CA ILE A 19 -0.86 3.99 7.82
C ILE A 19 0.22 4.39 6.81
N ARG A 20 -0.14 5.22 5.81
CA ARG A 20 0.78 5.82 4.83
C ARG A 20 0.46 7.28 4.57
N TRP A 21 1.48 8.12 4.63
CA TRP A 21 1.41 9.51 4.19
C TRP A 21 1.32 9.59 2.67
N SER A 22 0.52 10.54 2.16
CA SER A 22 0.57 10.93 0.76
C SER A 22 1.93 11.56 0.42
N PRO A 23 2.37 11.55 -0.86
CA PRO A 23 3.68 12.09 -1.24
C PRO A 23 3.86 13.57 -0.91
N ASP A 24 2.77 14.34 -0.96
CA ASP A 24 2.72 15.77 -0.62
C ASP A 24 2.51 16.04 0.87
N GLY A 25 2.33 15.00 1.69
CA GLY A 25 2.06 15.10 3.12
C GLY A 25 0.67 15.67 3.49
N SER A 26 -0.21 15.91 2.52
CA SER A 26 -1.52 16.54 2.76
C SER A 26 -2.58 15.58 3.33
N ARG A 27 -2.33 14.27 3.23
CA ARG A 27 -3.28 13.21 3.58
C ARG A 27 -2.59 12.00 4.20
N ILE A 28 -3.34 11.19 4.93
CA ILE A 28 -2.94 9.83 5.31
C ILE A 28 -3.97 8.81 4.82
N ALA A 29 -3.50 7.69 4.31
CA ALA A 29 -4.30 6.51 4.00
C ALA A 29 -4.05 5.44 5.05
N TYR A 30 -5.10 4.77 5.53
CA TYR A 30 -4.97 3.73 6.54
C TYR A 30 -6.10 2.71 6.47
N ALA A 31 -5.87 1.52 7.03
CA ALA A 31 -6.92 0.53 7.24
C ALA A 31 -7.59 0.74 8.60
N THR A 32 -8.92 0.74 8.63
CA THR A 32 -9.71 0.75 9.87
C THR A 32 -9.67 -0.63 10.54
N PRO A 33 -10.02 -0.74 11.84
CA PRO A 33 -10.19 -2.04 12.49
C PRO A 33 -11.25 -2.94 11.84
N ALA A 34 -12.18 -2.36 11.07
CA ALA A 34 -13.20 -3.10 10.32
C ALA A 34 -12.69 -3.61 8.95
N GLY A 35 -11.43 -3.34 8.60
CA GLY A 35 -10.85 -3.75 7.32
C GLY A 35 -11.22 -2.84 6.14
N GLU A 36 -11.60 -1.59 6.42
CA GLU A 36 -11.91 -0.60 5.39
C GLU A 36 -10.69 0.31 5.14
N LEU A 37 -10.48 0.67 3.88
CA LEU A 37 -9.54 1.69 3.49
C LEU A 37 -10.14 3.08 3.77
N ALA A 38 -9.44 3.86 4.57
CA ALA A 38 -9.81 5.22 4.95
C ALA A 38 -8.73 6.21 4.52
N LEU A 39 -9.17 7.44 4.22
CA LEU A 39 -8.34 8.57 3.87
C LEU A 39 -8.68 9.73 4.80
N TYR A 40 -7.69 10.28 5.50
CA TYR A 40 -7.84 11.52 6.26
C TYR A 40 -7.16 12.67 5.53
N ASP A 41 -7.88 13.77 5.38
CA ASP A 41 -7.43 14.99 4.73
C ASP A 41 -7.21 16.09 5.77
N PHE A 42 -5.99 16.66 5.81
CA PHE A 42 -5.61 17.63 6.84
C PHE A 42 -6.21 19.01 6.61
N ALA A 43 -6.49 19.39 5.35
CA ALA A 43 -7.06 20.69 5.02
C ALA A 43 -8.52 20.80 5.47
N SER A 44 -9.33 19.78 5.16
CA SER A 44 -10.75 19.69 5.52
C SER A 44 -10.98 19.10 6.91
N ARG A 45 -9.99 18.39 7.47
CA ARG A 45 -10.08 17.60 8.71
C ARG A 45 -11.15 16.51 8.64
N GLN A 46 -11.39 15.96 7.45
CA GLN A 46 -12.41 14.95 7.22
C GLN A 46 -11.79 13.58 6.94
N VAL A 47 -12.52 12.53 7.30
CA VAL A 47 -12.25 11.14 6.92
C VAL A 47 -13.20 10.76 5.78
N ARG A 48 -12.65 10.15 4.73
CA ARG A 48 -13.39 9.53 3.64
C ARG A 48 -13.11 8.03 3.63
N LEU A 49 -14.15 7.21 3.65
CA LEU A 49 -14.04 5.77 3.43
C LEU A 49 -14.02 5.47 1.93
N LEU A 50 -13.14 4.55 1.53
CA LEU A 50 -12.92 4.14 0.14
C LEU A 50 -13.42 2.72 -0.15
N GLY A 51 -13.86 1.97 0.87
CA GLY A 51 -14.34 0.61 0.76
C GLY A 51 -13.42 -0.41 1.44
N SER A 52 -13.66 -1.70 1.24
CA SER A 52 -12.84 -2.76 1.83
C SER A 52 -11.42 -2.78 1.25
N GLY A 53 -10.41 -2.78 2.12
CA GLY A 53 -9.02 -2.77 1.67
C GLY A 53 -8.04 -2.58 2.81
N LEU A 54 -6.87 -3.22 2.67
CA LEU A 54 -5.79 -3.19 3.63
C LEU A 54 -4.48 -2.79 2.95
N TYR A 55 -3.50 -2.41 3.78
CA TYR A 55 -2.12 -2.14 3.35
C TYR A 55 -2.00 -1.16 2.18
N PRO A 56 -2.50 0.09 2.34
CA PRO A 56 -2.44 1.07 1.29
C PRO A 56 -1.00 1.39 0.87
N ALA A 57 -0.83 1.78 -0.39
CA ALA A 57 0.38 2.38 -0.92
C ALA A 57 0.02 3.51 -1.89
N TRP A 58 0.64 4.66 -1.70
CA TRP A 58 0.42 5.82 -2.55
C TRP A 58 1.16 5.69 -3.87
N SER A 59 0.47 6.13 -4.91
CA SER A 59 1.10 6.58 -6.15
C SER A 59 2.06 7.77 -5.90
N PRO A 60 3.19 7.88 -6.64
CA PRO A 60 4.10 9.02 -6.58
C PRO A 60 3.44 10.35 -6.91
N ASP A 61 2.44 10.35 -7.80
CA ASP A 61 1.64 11.53 -8.13
C ASP A 61 0.58 11.88 -7.07
N GLY A 62 0.35 11.00 -6.09
CA GLY A 62 -0.62 11.17 -5.03
C GLY A 62 -2.09 11.12 -5.49
N GLN A 63 -2.38 10.67 -6.72
CA GLN A 63 -3.75 10.64 -7.26
C GLN A 63 -4.44 9.30 -7.04
N SER A 64 -3.67 8.24 -6.84
CA SER A 64 -4.15 6.87 -6.67
C SER A 64 -3.61 6.17 -5.41
N LEU A 65 -4.37 5.20 -4.92
CA LEU A 65 -3.95 4.25 -3.89
C LEU A 65 -3.99 2.82 -4.42
N ALA A 66 -2.90 2.09 -4.26
CA ALA A 66 -2.91 0.64 -4.31
C ALA A 66 -3.25 0.05 -2.95
N PHE A 67 -3.99 -1.04 -2.89
CA PHE A 67 -4.37 -1.73 -1.66
C PHE A 67 -4.64 -3.21 -1.93
N ALA A 68 -4.55 -4.01 -0.87
CA ALA A 68 -4.85 -5.44 -0.92
C ALA A 68 -6.28 -5.71 -0.40
N THR A 69 -6.97 -6.62 -1.06
CA THR A 69 -8.17 -7.28 -0.53
C THR A 69 -7.81 -8.74 -0.22
N GLU A 70 -8.80 -9.61 -0.01
CA GLU A 70 -8.56 -11.02 0.34
C GLU A 70 -7.69 -11.77 -0.68
N TYR A 71 -7.92 -11.56 -1.98
CA TYR A 71 -7.22 -12.30 -3.05
C TYR A 71 -6.70 -11.39 -4.17
N GLU A 72 -6.79 -10.07 -4.00
CA GLU A 72 -6.49 -9.13 -5.08
C GLU A 72 -5.63 -7.97 -4.60
N ILE A 73 -4.81 -7.46 -5.52
CA ILE A 73 -4.26 -6.11 -5.41
C ILE A 73 -5.05 -5.22 -6.37
N ARG A 74 -5.58 -4.13 -5.83
CA ARG A 74 -6.39 -3.14 -6.55
C ARG A 74 -5.75 -1.77 -6.49
N ILE A 75 -6.13 -0.93 -7.44
CA ILE A 75 -5.81 0.50 -7.46
C ILE A 75 -7.13 1.27 -7.51
N THR A 76 -7.27 2.33 -6.71
CA THR A 76 -8.38 3.27 -6.78
C THR A 76 -7.87 4.69 -7.08
N ASP A 77 -8.50 5.35 -8.04
CA ASP A 77 -8.29 6.77 -8.35
C ASP A 77 -9.11 7.64 -7.38
N LEU A 78 -8.47 8.61 -6.72
CA LEU A 78 -9.13 9.38 -5.67
C LEU A 78 -10.07 10.48 -6.19
N SER A 79 -9.86 10.93 -7.43
CA SER A 79 -10.69 11.93 -8.11
C SER A 79 -11.97 11.31 -8.68
N ASN A 80 -11.88 10.08 -9.17
CA ASN A 80 -12.99 9.29 -9.68
C ASN A 80 -12.83 7.85 -9.19
N PRO A 81 -13.38 7.49 -8.02
CA PRO A 81 -13.15 6.21 -7.34
C PRO A 81 -13.69 5.04 -8.14
N ARG A 82 -12.89 4.62 -9.12
CA ARG A 82 -13.03 3.40 -9.88
C ARG A 82 -11.87 2.52 -9.47
N GLU A 83 -12.21 1.33 -9.02
CA GLU A 83 -11.23 0.32 -8.68
C GLU A 83 -10.80 -0.45 -9.93
N MET A 84 -9.50 -0.69 -10.04
CA MET A 84 -8.90 -1.57 -11.04
C MET A 84 -8.14 -2.68 -10.32
N THR A 85 -8.53 -3.94 -10.58
CA THR A 85 -7.72 -5.10 -10.20
C THR A 85 -6.46 -5.15 -11.08
N VAL A 86 -5.29 -5.19 -10.45
CA VAL A 86 -3.98 -5.29 -11.10
C VAL A 86 -3.29 -6.63 -10.85
N TYR A 87 -3.72 -7.36 -9.82
CA TYR A 87 -3.29 -8.72 -9.56
C TYR A 87 -4.40 -9.52 -8.90
N ARG A 88 -4.56 -10.77 -9.32
CA ARG A 88 -5.38 -11.78 -8.63
C ARG A 88 -4.47 -12.93 -8.23
N GLN A 89 -4.55 -13.31 -6.96
CA GLN A 89 -3.83 -14.43 -6.40
C GLN A 89 -4.28 -15.74 -7.10
N PRO A 90 -3.35 -16.50 -7.68
CA PRO A 90 -3.65 -17.83 -8.20
C PRO A 90 -4.06 -18.79 -7.07
N PRO A 91 -4.91 -19.81 -7.33
CA PRO A 91 -5.34 -20.77 -6.31
C PRO A 91 -4.21 -21.56 -5.64
N ASP A 92 -3.05 -21.69 -6.32
CA ASP A 92 -1.87 -22.43 -5.89
C ASP A 92 -0.79 -21.56 -5.21
N ASP A 93 -1.02 -20.26 -5.10
CA ASP A 93 -0.19 -19.33 -4.33
C ASP A 93 -0.91 -19.04 -3.00
N PRO A 94 -0.47 -19.58 -1.84
CA PRO A 94 -1.28 -19.57 -0.61
C PRO A 94 -1.23 -18.26 0.18
N PHE A 95 -0.48 -17.23 -0.24
CA PHE A 95 -0.38 -16.01 0.57
C PHE A 95 -0.06 -14.75 -0.24
N LEU A 96 -0.91 -13.74 -0.08
CA LEU A 96 -0.66 -12.35 -0.50
C LEU A 96 -0.06 -11.55 0.68
N GLY A 97 1.26 -11.39 0.69
CA GLY A 97 2.01 -10.65 1.71
C GLY A 97 2.03 -9.15 1.44
N ALA A 98 1.23 -8.42 2.20
CA ALA A 98 0.81 -7.08 1.84
C ALA A 98 1.72 -5.95 2.36
N TYR A 99 2.98 -5.93 1.91
CA TYR A 99 3.79 -4.70 1.90
C TYR A 99 3.80 -4.15 0.48
N LEU A 100 2.74 -3.41 0.13
CA LEU A 100 2.65 -2.76 -1.16
C LEU A 100 3.57 -1.54 -1.21
N GLY A 101 4.17 -1.30 -2.37
CA GLY A 101 4.92 -0.08 -2.66
C GLY A 101 4.88 0.23 -4.15
N TRP A 102 4.69 1.50 -4.51
CA TRP A 102 4.86 1.94 -5.90
C TRP A 102 6.32 2.26 -6.18
N SER A 103 6.77 1.94 -7.39
CA SER A 103 8.03 2.47 -7.88
C SER A 103 7.96 3.99 -8.04
N PRO A 104 9.08 4.73 -7.89
CA PRO A 104 9.09 6.18 -8.03
C PRO A 104 8.61 6.70 -9.39
N ASP A 105 8.79 5.92 -10.45
CA ASP A 105 8.31 6.22 -11.82
C ASP A 105 6.84 5.83 -12.04
N GLY A 106 6.18 5.25 -11.03
CA GLY A 106 4.80 4.79 -11.06
C GLY A 106 4.50 3.60 -11.97
N ARG A 107 5.54 2.94 -12.50
CA ARG A 107 5.36 1.81 -13.42
C ARG A 107 5.09 0.48 -12.72
N TYR A 108 5.56 0.32 -11.48
CA TYR A 108 5.55 -0.97 -10.79
C TYR A 108 4.89 -0.90 -9.42
N ILE A 109 4.28 -2.02 -9.03
CA ILE A 109 3.90 -2.28 -7.64
C ILE A 109 4.72 -3.44 -7.12
N SER A 110 5.48 -3.21 -6.04
CA SER A 110 6.10 -4.28 -5.26
C SER A 110 5.09 -4.88 -4.30
N PHE A 111 5.13 -6.20 -4.14
CA PHE A 111 4.39 -6.92 -3.11
C PHE A 111 5.16 -8.17 -2.69
N ASN A 112 4.81 -8.72 -1.52
CA ASN A 112 5.34 -10.01 -1.08
C ASN A 112 4.30 -11.11 -1.38
N SER A 113 4.75 -12.32 -1.69
CA SER A 113 3.89 -13.50 -1.71
C SER A 113 4.58 -14.67 -1.02
N SER A 114 3.85 -15.67 -0.53
CA SER A 114 4.47 -16.93 -0.10
C SER A 114 4.64 -17.82 -1.32
N THR A 115 5.74 -18.55 -1.40
CA THR A 115 5.79 -19.70 -2.30
C THR A 115 5.36 -20.90 -1.47
N GLY A 116 4.19 -21.48 -1.73
CA GLY A 116 3.57 -22.55 -0.92
C GLY A 116 4.43 -23.78 -0.63
N GLN A 117 5.62 -23.86 -1.21
CA GLN A 117 6.65 -24.85 -0.94
C GLN A 117 7.31 -24.71 0.44
N PHE A 118 7.35 -23.51 1.05
CA PHE A 118 7.81 -23.33 2.44
C PHE A 118 7.05 -22.20 3.16
N PRO A 119 6.49 -22.45 4.38
CA PRO A 119 5.69 -21.47 5.12
C PRO A 119 6.37 -20.12 5.41
N ASN A 120 7.70 -20.07 5.33
CA ASN A 120 8.53 -18.90 5.60
C ASN A 120 9.29 -18.37 4.37
N TYR A 121 9.11 -18.96 3.18
CA TYR A 121 9.70 -18.41 1.96
C TYR A 121 8.79 -17.33 1.38
N ARG A 122 9.30 -16.10 1.39
CA ARG A 122 8.64 -14.96 0.76
C ARG A 122 9.33 -14.67 -0.57
N ALA A 123 8.51 -14.47 -1.59
CA ALA A 123 8.94 -13.91 -2.85
C ALA A 123 8.61 -12.43 -2.87
N CYS A 124 9.59 -11.62 -3.23
CA CYS A 124 9.33 -10.25 -3.62
C CYS A 124 9.00 -10.23 -5.10
N ARG A 125 7.87 -9.62 -5.44
CA ARG A 125 7.35 -9.60 -6.79
C ARG A 125 7.02 -8.17 -7.19
N LEU A 126 7.15 -7.90 -8.48
CA LEU A 126 6.75 -6.66 -9.11
C LEU A 126 5.61 -6.94 -10.08
N ILE A 127 4.55 -6.14 -9.99
CA ILE A 127 3.52 -6.02 -11.02
C ILE A 127 3.95 -4.90 -11.96
N ASP A 128 4.12 -5.15 -13.26
CA ASP A 128 4.26 -4.08 -14.26
C ASP A 128 2.87 -3.56 -14.62
N LEU A 129 2.58 -2.28 -14.34
CA LEU A 129 1.23 -1.73 -14.50
C LEU A 129 0.82 -1.53 -15.96
N ARG A 130 1.75 -1.66 -16.92
CA ARG A 130 1.44 -1.51 -18.35
C ARG A 130 0.70 -2.72 -18.92
N ASP A 131 1.05 -3.92 -18.45
CA ASP A 131 0.50 -5.19 -18.95
C ASP A 131 0.03 -6.15 -17.84
N LYS A 132 0.15 -5.73 -16.57
CA LYS A 132 -0.19 -6.51 -15.36
C LYS A 132 0.63 -7.80 -15.22
N SER A 133 1.75 -7.91 -15.93
CA SER A 133 2.66 -9.03 -15.78
C SER A 133 3.34 -8.99 -14.41
N VAL A 134 3.66 -10.17 -13.87
CA VAL A 134 4.30 -10.28 -12.55
C VAL A 134 5.65 -10.96 -12.66
N LYS A 135 6.68 -10.28 -12.15
CA LYS A 135 8.05 -10.79 -12.09
C LYS A 135 8.48 -11.01 -10.64
N THR A 136 9.03 -12.18 -10.32
CA THR A 136 9.74 -12.40 -9.05
C THR A 136 11.14 -11.80 -9.15
N ILE A 137 11.48 -10.93 -8.21
CA ILE A 137 12.79 -10.26 -8.13
C ILE A 137 13.69 -10.87 -7.05
N PHE A 138 13.10 -11.47 -6.03
CA PHE A 138 13.83 -12.14 -4.95
C PHE A 138 13.01 -13.28 -4.36
N ARG A 139 13.68 -14.36 -3.91
CA ARG A 139 13.10 -15.45 -3.12
C ARG A 139 13.98 -15.69 -1.91
N GLY A 140 13.41 -15.67 -0.71
CA GLY A 140 14.17 -15.94 0.51
C GLY A 140 13.31 -15.78 1.76
N THR A 141 13.97 -15.68 2.92
CA THR A 141 13.32 -15.58 4.23
C THR A 141 13.04 -14.14 4.68
N GLY A 142 13.17 -13.15 3.78
CA GLY A 142 13.02 -11.72 4.08
C GLY A 142 11.80 -11.06 3.42
N TYR A 143 11.39 -9.89 3.92
CA TYR A 143 10.39 -9.04 3.29
C TYR A 143 11.06 -8.05 2.33
N CYS A 144 10.43 -7.79 1.19
CA CYS A 144 10.70 -6.54 0.50
C CYS A 144 9.88 -5.44 1.14
N GLY A 145 10.59 -4.46 1.68
CA GLY A 145 10.00 -3.19 2.10
C GLY A 145 9.49 -2.39 0.90
N PRO A 146 8.73 -1.32 1.15
CA PRO A 146 8.32 -0.39 0.10
C PRO A 146 9.55 0.22 -0.59
N TRP A 147 9.40 0.61 -1.85
CA TRP A 147 10.42 1.37 -2.56
C TRP A 147 10.86 2.58 -1.73
N LEU A 148 12.16 2.70 -1.47
CA LEU A 148 12.69 3.89 -0.82
C LEU A 148 12.79 5.00 -1.87
N PRO A 149 12.13 6.16 -1.69
CA PRO A 149 12.06 7.20 -2.71
C PRO A 149 13.40 7.86 -3.04
N ASN A 150 14.49 7.54 -2.34
CA ASN A 150 15.74 8.31 -2.36
C ASN A 150 17.02 7.49 -2.65
N LEU A 151 16.92 6.28 -3.20
CA LEU A 151 18.14 5.59 -3.68
C LEU A 151 18.42 6.00 -5.12
N LYS A 152 19.34 6.96 -5.28
CA LYS A 152 20.06 7.20 -6.54
C LYS A 152 21.13 6.14 -6.74
#